data_AF-A0AAE3DL24-F1
#
_entry.id   AF-A0AAE3DL24-F1
#
_cell.length_a   1.000
_cell.length_b   1.000
_cell.length_c   1.000
_cell.angle_alpha   90.00
_cell.angle_beta   90.00
_cell.angle_gamma   90.00
#
_symmetry.space_group_name_H-M   'P 1'
#
loop_
_entity.id
_entity.type
_entity.pdbx_description
1 polymer ?
#
loop_
_entity_poly.entity_id
_entity_poly.type
_entity_poly.pdbx_seq_one_letter_code
_entity_poly.pdbx_strand_id
1 'polypeptide(L)'
;MVFLWIDQINEKKKSLEIRALSESISQQEKEAQELLENKKLEDSFYQKLEDNFAVNVLIVGDSIGTGAGIETDGQQWFTQLQSYLRKINKNSVSLTNVSMGGNTSYAGYVRTEMLDDDINYDLAIICYGQNDSLDDFSTYYESIIRSIKNKYPDCSIISILESSQREYSEKMTMIQSICEHYHIPVADTIAAFNNSGKDYDDLTNDGIHPNDAGQKIYFETVKTIIDNNIATTTGKMEHVDIINNDVNKFDNFVWYGSDTDFDRIDDTTFIMNPSLSISGVLGIDYTYESGDNKADIYIDGKLYKSPTVTFNYDSSQRHIMVVSDDCTVEKQIKIVFNSKEQANGFYGICFSWK
;
A
#
# COMPACT_ATOMS: atom_id res chain seq x y z
N MET A 1 39.73 -9.07 -68.02
CA MET A 1 40.33 -8.36 -66.87
C MET A 1 39.49 -7.15 -66.43
N VAL A 2 38.94 -6.35 -67.36
CA VAL A 2 38.08 -5.18 -67.03
C VAL A 2 36.72 -5.55 -66.40
N PHE A 3 36.05 -6.61 -66.89
CA PHE A 3 34.74 -7.04 -66.35
C PHE A 3 34.79 -7.51 -64.88
N LEU A 4 35.76 -8.36 -64.54
CA LEU A 4 35.98 -8.84 -63.16
C LEU A 4 36.24 -7.70 -62.14
N TRP A 5 36.86 -6.61 -62.59
CA TRP A 5 37.15 -5.45 -61.74
C TRP A 5 35.90 -4.59 -61.49
N ILE A 6 35.04 -4.43 -62.51
CA ILE A 6 33.76 -3.73 -62.39
C ILE A 6 32.82 -4.47 -61.43
N ASP A 7 32.78 -5.81 -61.51
CA ASP A 7 31.96 -6.62 -60.60
C ASP A 7 32.40 -6.51 -59.14
N GLN A 8 33.72 -6.54 -58.87
CA GLN A 8 34.27 -6.33 -57.53
C GLN A 8 33.97 -4.94 -56.96
N ILE A 9 33.99 -3.90 -57.81
CA ILE A 9 33.60 -2.54 -57.40
C ILE A 9 32.12 -2.48 -57.05
N ASN A 10 31.26 -3.11 -57.86
CA ASN A 10 29.81 -3.16 -57.61
C ASN A 10 29.47 -3.94 -56.34
N GLU A 11 30.13 -5.08 -56.08
CA GLU A 11 29.95 -5.83 -54.84
C GLU A 11 30.42 -5.04 -53.61
N LYS A 12 31.56 -4.36 -53.70
CA LYS A 12 32.05 -3.50 -52.62
C LYS A 12 31.12 -2.31 -52.35
N LYS A 13 30.55 -1.72 -53.40
CA LYS A 13 29.55 -0.66 -53.27
C LYS A 13 28.29 -1.17 -52.58
N LYS A 14 27.79 -2.34 -53.00
CA LYS A 14 26.63 -3.00 -52.39
C LYS A 14 26.88 -3.37 -50.93
N SER A 15 28.08 -3.82 -50.57
CA SER A 15 28.40 -4.16 -49.18
C SER A 15 28.48 -2.91 -48.28
N LEU A 16 28.99 -1.79 -48.80
CA LEU A 16 28.98 -0.50 -48.10
C LEU A 16 27.55 0.03 -47.92
N GLU A 17 26.69 -0.10 -48.92
CA GLU A 17 25.27 0.26 -48.84
C GLU A 17 24.52 -0.59 -47.81
N ILE A 18 24.74 -1.91 -47.79
CA ILE A 18 24.15 -2.82 -46.78
C ILE A 18 24.64 -2.45 -45.37
N ARG A 19 25.93 -2.15 -45.21
CA ARG A 19 26.48 -1.74 -43.92
C ARG A 19 25.87 -0.42 -43.44
N ALA A 20 25.79 0.59 -44.31
CA ALA A 20 25.17 1.86 -43.97
C ALA A 20 23.68 1.71 -43.61
N LEU A 21 22.95 0.84 -44.33
CA LEU A 21 21.57 0.53 -44.02
C LEU A 21 21.44 -0.18 -42.66
N SER A 22 22.32 -1.15 -42.36
CA SER A 22 22.34 -1.85 -41.07
C SER A 22 22.64 -0.90 -39.91
N GLU A 23 23.59 0.02 -40.08
CA GLU A 23 23.93 1.04 -39.08
C GLU A 23 22.74 2.00 -38.87
N SER A 24 22.04 2.39 -39.95
CA SER A 24 20.83 3.22 -39.86
C SER A 24 19.67 2.52 -39.16
N ILE A 25 19.44 1.23 -39.42
CA ILE A 25 18.39 0.45 -38.76
C ILE A 25 18.68 0.35 -37.26
N SER A 26 19.92 0.01 -36.90
CA SER A 26 20.32 -0.11 -35.50
C SER A 26 20.16 1.21 -34.74
N GLN A 27 20.45 2.35 -35.38
CA GLN A 27 20.24 3.67 -34.79
C GLN A 27 18.75 3.96 -34.58
N GLN A 28 17.89 3.65 -35.56
CA GLN A 28 16.44 3.83 -35.44
C GLN A 28 15.83 2.93 -34.36
N GLU A 29 16.29 1.68 -34.23
CA GLU A 29 15.87 0.77 -33.17
C GLU A 29 16.24 1.32 -31.79
N LYS A 30 17.45 1.89 -31.65
CA LYS A 30 17.88 2.52 -30.40
C LYS A 30 17.04 3.75 -30.05
N GLU A 31 16.79 4.63 -31.01
CA GLU A 31 15.95 5.82 -30.80
C GLU A 31 14.51 5.43 -30.45
N ALA A 32 13.95 4.41 -31.11
CA ALA A 32 12.63 3.89 -30.79
C ALA A 32 12.57 3.30 -29.37
N GLN A 33 13.62 2.59 -28.93
CA GLN A 33 13.69 2.07 -27.56
C GLN A 33 13.79 3.21 -26.53
N GLU A 34 14.62 4.22 -26.77
CA GLU A 34 14.74 5.39 -25.88
C GLU A 34 13.41 6.15 -25.78
N LEU A 35 12.69 6.33 -26.88
CA LEU A 35 11.35 6.92 -26.88
C LEU A 35 10.34 6.09 -26.08
N LEU A 36 10.40 4.77 -26.18
CA LEU A 36 9.51 3.87 -25.45
C LEU A 36 9.77 3.89 -23.94
N GLU A 37 11.04 3.88 -23.52
CA GLU A 37 11.41 3.98 -22.11
C GLU A 37 11.03 5.35 -21.52
N ASN A 38 11.28 6.44 -22.25
CA ASN A 38 10.85 7.77 -21.81
C ASN A 38 9.33 7.85 -21.68
N LYS A 39 8.59 7.28 -22.64
CA LYS A 39 7.13 7.21 -22.56
C LYS A 39 6.68 6.45 -21.30
N LYS A 40 7.25 5.28 -21.03
CA LYS A 40 6.94 4.48 -19.83
C LYS A 40 7.20 5.25 -18.53
N LEU A 41 8.23 6.11 -18.48
CA LEU A 41 8.53 6.94 -17.32
C LEU A 41 7.56 8.11 -17.15
N GLU A 42 7.10 8.73 -18.24
CA GLU A 42 6.17 9.86 -18.21
C GLU A 42 4.69 9.43 -18.05
N ASP A 43 4.37 8.19 -18.38
CA ASP A 43 3.00 7.68 -18.30
C ASP A 43 2.55 7.41 -16.85
N SER A 44 1.30 7.80 -16.57
CA SER A 44 0.58 7.35 -15.38
C SER A 44 0.24 5.85 -15.44
N PHE A 45 -0.31 5.30 -14.36
CA PHE A 45 -0.87 3.94 -14.37
C PHE A 45 -1.88 3.72 -15.51
N TYR A 46 -2.76 4.68 -15.74
CA TYR A 46 -3.83 4.53 -16.74
C TYR A 46 -3.28 4.52 -18.16
N GLN A 47 -2.33 5.42 -18.46
CA GLN A 47 -1.64 5.47 -19.75
C GLN A 47 -0.79 4.21 -19.97
N LYS A 48 -0.09 3.73 -18.94
CA LYS A 48 0.66 2.46 -18.99
C LYS A 48 -0.22 1.27 -19.38
N LEU A 49 -1.46 1.21 -18.91
CA LEU A 49 -2.41 0.16 -19.31
C LEU A 49 -2.78 0.25 -20.80
N GLU A 50 -3.01 1.46 -21.34
CA GLU A 50 -3.29 1.67 -22.77
C GLU A 50 -2.12 1.20 -23.65
N ASP A 51 -0.91 1.49 -23.20
CA ASP A 51 0.34 1.18 -23.91
C ASP A 51 0.87 -0.24 -23.68
N ASN A 52 0.16 -1.02 -22.87
CA ASN A 52 0.52 -2.38 -22.49
C ASN A 52 1.86 -2.50 -21.71
N PHE A 53 2.24 -1.45 -20.98
CA PHE A 53 3.40 -1.50 -20.10
C PHE A 53 3.11 -2.34 -18.85
N ALA A 54 4.15 -2.97 -18.32
CA ALA A 54 4.02 -3.65 -17.04
C ALA A 54 3.67 -2.66 -15.92
N VAL A 55 2.70 -3.03 -15.08
CA VAL A 55 2.26 -2.22 -13.94
C VAL A 55 2.21 -3.01 -12.65
N ASN A 56 2.53 -2.35 -11.54
CA ASN A 56 2.49 -2.89 -10.19
C ASN A 56 1.40 -2.20 -9.38
N VAL A 57 0.53 -2.99 -8.73
CA VAL A 57 -0.58 -2.48 -7.92
C VAL A 57 -0.34 -2.80 -6.44
N LEU A 58 -0.52 -1.81 -5.57
CA LEU A 58 -0.44 -1.94 -4.12
C LEU A 58 -1.83 -1.83 -3.49
N ILE A 59 -2.18 -2.75 -2.59
CA ILE A 59 -3.39 -2.68 -1.78
C ILE A 59 -2.99 -2.43 -0.32
N VAL A 60 -3.51 -1.35 0.26
CA VAL A 60 -3.23 -0.92 1.63
C VAL A 60 -4.56 -0.75 2.36
N GLY A 61 -4.94 -1.72 3.19
CA GLY A 61 -6.26 -1.71 3.82
C GLY A 61 -6.38 -2.54 5.09
N ASP A 62 -7.59 -2.60 5.63
CA ASP A 62 -7.90 -3.44 6.79
C ASP A 62 -8.39 -4.85 6.38
N SER A 63 -9.29 -5.45 7.17
CA SER A 63 -9.93 -6.74 6.86
C SER A 63 -10.69 -6.74 5.53
N ILE A 64 -11.30 -5.63 5.12
CA ILE A 64 -11.96 -5.55 3.82
C ILE A 64 -10.89 -5.50 2.71
N GLY A 65 -9.76 -4.82 2.98
CA GLY A 65 -8.57 -4.83 2.13
C GLY A 65 -7.92 -6.21 1.97
N THR A 66 -7.97 -7.07 2.99
CA THR A 66 -7.52 -8.48 2.89
C THR A 66 -8.50 -9.37 2.11
N GLY A 67 -9.69 -8.88 1.81
CA GLY A 67 -10.76 -9.64 1.17
C GLY A 67 -11.48 -10.58 2.14
N ALA A 68 -11.52 -10.24 3.44
CA ALA A 68 -12.33 -10.98 4.40
C ALA A 68 -13.81 -11.02 3.97
N GLY A 69 -14.51 -12.09 4.37
CA GLY A 69 -15.93 -12.30 4.05
C GLY A 69 -16.18 -13.17 2.81
N ILE A 70 -15.16 -13.44 1.97
CA ILE A 70 -15.31 -14.35 0.82
C ILE A 70 -15.81 -15.74 1.25
N GLU A 71 -16.58 -16.35 0.35
CA GLU A 71 -17.10 -17.70 0.48
C GLU A 71 -16.37 -18.67 -0.46
N THR A 72 -15.83 -18.14 -1.57
CA THR A 72 -15.06 -18.89 -2.56
C THR A 72 -13.65 -18.33 -2.70
N ASP A 73 -12.65 -19.19 -2.56
CA ASP A 73 -11.25 -18.83 -2.74
C ASP A 73 -11.01 -18.18 -4.12
N GLY A 74 -10.32 -17.04 -4.12
CA GLY A 74 -10.01 -16.27 -5.33
C GLY A 74 -11.07 -15.25 -5.72
N GLN A 75 -12.19 -15.14 -5.00
CA GLN A 75 -13.22 -14.13 -5.24
C GLN A 75 -12.97 -12.80 -4.52
N GLN A 76 -11.82 -12.61 -3.87
CA GLN A 76 -11.48 -11.30 -3.30
C GLN A 76 -11.52 -10.23 -4.39
N TRP A 77 -12.05 -9.04 -4.06
CA TRP A 77 -12.20 -7.95 -5.02
C TRP A 77 -10.89 -7.59 -5.74
N PHE A 78 -9.76 -7.64 -5.04
CA PHE A 78 -8.44 -7.35 -5.62
C PHE A 78 -7.92 -8.49 -6.51
N THR A 79 -8.31 -9.74 -6.26
CA THR A 79 -7.99 -10.90 -7.13
C THR A 79 -8.78 -10.81 -8.44
N GLN A 80 -10.06 -10.45 -8.36
CA GLN A 80 -10.90 -10.15 -9.52
C GLN A 80 -10.31 -8.97 -10.32
N LEU A 81 -9.88 -7.91 -9.62
CA LEU A 81 -9.22 -6.76 -10.23
C LEU A 81 -7.92 -7.14 -10.95
N GLN A 82 -7.03 -7.89 -10.31
CA GLN A 82 -5.78 -8.34 -10.93
C GLN A 82 -6.06 -9.15 -12.20
N SER A 83 -7.05 -10.05 -12.15
CA SER A 83 -7.46 -10.86 -13.30
C SER A 83 -7.98 -10.00 -14.45
N TYR A 84 -8.77 -8.98 -14.14
CA TYR A 84 -9.24 -8.00 -15.12
C TYR A 84 -8.10 -7.21 -15.74
N LEU A 85 -7.21 -6.64 -14.93
CA LEU A 85 -6.08 -5.85 -15.39
C LEU A 85 -5.14 -6.68 -16.27
N ARG A 86 -4.85 -7.94 -15.92
CA ARG A 86 -4.06 -8.85 -16.75
C ARG A 86 -4.70 -9.12 -18.10
N LYS A 87 -6.04 -9.21 -18.16
CA LYS A 87 -6.76 -9.41 -19.41
C LYS A 87 -6.61 -8.22 -20.37
N ILE A 88 -6.72 -6.99 -19.86
CA ILE A 88 -6.60 -5.78 -20.70
C ILE A 88 -5.13 -5.42 -21.01
N ASN A 89 -4.19 -5.78 -20.14
CA ASN A 89 -2.76 -5.44 -20.23
C ASN A 89 -1.85 -6.64 -20.60
N LYS A 90 -2.37 -7.63 -21.34
CA LYS A 90 -1.62 -8.80 -21.86
C LYS A 90 -0.74 -9.52 -20.82
N ASN A 91 -1.25 -9.67 -19.59
CA ASN A 91 -0.64 -10.33 -18.43
C ASN A 91 0.53 -9.61 -17.73
N SER A 92 0.81 -8.35 -18.04
CA SER A 92 1.92 -7.60 -17.43
C SER A 92 1.54 -6.88 -16.12
N VAL A 93 0.83 -7.54 -15.22
CA VAL A 93 0.32 -6.93 -13.98
C VAL A 93 0.72 -7.74 -12.74
N SER A 94 1.36 -7.07 -11.79
CA SER A 94 1.62 -7.58 -10.44
C SER A 94 0.71 -6.90 -9.42
N LEU A 95 0.43 -7.58 -8.31
CA LEU A 95 -0.33 -7.02 -7.20
C LEU A 95 0.29 -7.46 -5.88
N THR A 96 0.56 -6.49 -5.02
CA THR A 96 1.00 -6.69 -3.63
C THR A 96 -0.10 -6.21 -2.70
N ASN A 97 -0.47 -7.04 -1.72
CA ASN A 97 -1.47 -6.66 -0.71
C ASN A 97 -0.80 -6.66 0.67
N VAL A 98 -0.70 -5.48 1.28
CA VAL A 98 -0.12 -5.30 2.61
C VAL A 98 -1.18 -5.10 3.70
N SER A 99 -2.45 -5.31 3.37
CA SER A 99 -3.59 -5.09 4.25
C SER A 99 -3.52 -5.95 5.52
N MET A 100 -4.05 -5.43 6.63
CA MET A 100 -4.07 -6.11 7.92
C MET A 100 -5.47 -6.10 8.52
N GLY A 101 -6.05 -7.29 8.69
CA GLY A 101 -7.37 -7.44 9.31
C GLY A 101 -7.45 -6.81 10.70
N GLY A 102 -8.57 -6.13 11.01
CA GLY A 102 -8.81 -5.53 12.33
C GLY A 102 -7.92 -4.34 12.70
N ASN A 103 -7.15 -3.79 11.75
CA ASN A 103 -6.23 -2.69 12.00
C ASN A 103 -6.79 -1.35 11.48
N THR A 104 -6.25 -0.26 12.04
CA THR A 104 -6.57 1.12 11.63
C THR A 104 -5.65 1.60 10.51
N SER A 105 -5.97 2.76 9.94
CA SER A 105 -5.14 3.45 8.95
C SER A 105 -3.71 3.73 9.42
N TYR A 106 -3.45 3.82 10.73
CA TYR A 106 -2.07 3.90 11.25
C TYR A 106 -1.23 2.69 10.85
N ALA A 107 -1.80 1.47 10.90
CA ALA A 107 -1.12 0.28 10.41
C ALA A 107 -0.86 0.37 8.90
N GLY A 108 -1.79 0.96 8.13
CA GLY A 108 -1.60 1.23 6.70
C GLY A 108 -0.38 2.11 6.41
N TYR A 109 -0.18 3.15 7.22
CA TYR A 109 1.01 4.00 7.15
C TYR A 109 2.27 3.17 7.43
N VAL A 110 2.33 2.48 8.57
CA VAL A 110 3.51 1.69 8.97
C VAL A 110 3.84 0.61 7.94
N ARG A 111 2.83 -0.11 7.44
CA ARG A 111 3.00 -1.17 6.44
C ARG A 111 3.50 -0.63 5.10
N THR A 112 3.11 0.58 4.72
CA THR A 112 3.63 1.26 3.53
C THR A 112 5.09 1.66 3.71
N GLU A 113 5.44 2.25 4.85
CA GLU A 113 6.82 2.65 5.16
C GLU A 113 7.76 1.44 5.24
N MET A 114 7.30 0.31 5.76
CA MET A 114 8.07 -0.94 5.84
C MET A 114 8.30 -1.65 4.50
N LEU A 115 7.63 -1.26 3.41
CA LEU A 115 7.86 -1.88 2.10
C LEU A 115 9.29 -1.61 1.60
N ASP A 116 10.09 -2.65 1.48
CA ASP A 116 11.44 -2.61 0.93
C ASP A 116 11.63 -3.79 -0.04
N ASP A 117 10.83 -3.78 -1.11
CA ASP A 117 10.69 -4.89 -2.06
C ASP A 117 11.26 -4.57 -3.46
N ASP A 118 11.92 -3.42 -3.61
CA ASP A 118 12.43 -2.89 -4.89
C ASP A 118 11.35 -2.72 -5.98
N ILE A 119 10.06 -2.66 -5.61
CA ILE A 119 8.94 -2.48 -6.54
C ILE A 119 8.54 -1.00 -6.58
N ASN A 120 8.53 -0.41 -7.78
CA ASN A 120 7.87 0.88 -8.02
C ASN A 120 6.39 0.64 -8.35
N TYR A 121 5.49 1.07 -7.46
CA TYR A 121 4.05 0.88 -7.63
C TYR A 121 3.43 1.98 -8.49
N ASP A 122 2.62 1.58 -9.46
CA ASP A 122 1.94 2.49 -10.39
C ASP A 122 0.56 2.90 -9.89
N LEU A 123 -0.12 2.02 -9.16
CA LEU A 123 -1.41 2.28 -8.50
C LEU A 123 -1.37 1.78 -7.06
N ALA A 124 -1.84 2.60 -6.13
CA ALA A 124 -2.19 2.19 -4.78
C ALA A 124 -3.69 2.32 -4.54
N ILE A 125 -4.28 1.34 -3.85
CA ILE A 125 -5.69 1.34 -3.47
C ILE A 125 -5.79 1.28 -1.95
N ILE A 126 -6.37 2.33 -1.35
CA ILE A 126 -6.53 2.47 0.10
C ILE A 126 -7.92 2.01 0.51
N CYS A 127 -8.04 1.16 1.53
CA CYS A 127 -9.31 0.63 2.05
C CYS A 127 -9.29 0.58 3.58
N TYR A 128 -9.70 1.68 4.21
CA TYR A 128 -9.78 1.82 5.67
C TYR A 128 -10.99 2.63 6.07
N GLY A 129 -11.29 2.61 7.37
CA GLY A 129 -12.33 3.41 8.00
C GLY A 129 -13.24 2.59 8.90
N GLN A 130 -13.35 1.27 8.74
CA GLN A 130 -14.16 0.42 9.60
C GLN A 130 -13.63 0.41 11.02
N ASN A 131 -12.33 0.12 11.17
CA ASN A 131 -11.68 -0.10 12.47
C ASN A 131 -11.17 1.20 13.12
N ASP A 132 -11.03 2.27 12.35
CA ASP A 132 -10.52 3.56 12.84
C ASP A 132 -11.47 4.23 13.86
N SER A 133 -10.90 4.87 14.88
CA SER A 133 -11.59 5.90 15.68
C SER A 133 -11.70 7.20 14.88
N LEU A 134 -12.40 8.20 15.42
CA LEU A 134 -12.33 9.57 14.86
C LEU A 134 -11.05 10.29 15.25
N ASP A 135 -10.51 9.98 16.43
CA ASP A 135 -9.26 10.55 16.93
C ASP A 135 -8.11 10.19 15.99
N ASP A 136 -7.37 11.22 15.56
CA ASP A 136 -6.22 11.18 14.66
C ASP A 136 -6.44 10.51 13.29
N PHE A 137 -7.69 10.17 12.94
CA PHE A 137 -8.00 9.47 11.70
C PHE A 137 -7.59 10.24 10.45
N SER A 138 -7.87 11.55 10.39
CA SER A 138 -7.43 12.38 9.26
C SER A 138 -5.92 12.37 9.12
N THR A 139 -5.20 12.47 10.24
CA THR A 139 -3.73 12.42 10.28
C THR A 139 -3.24 11.11 9.70
N TYR A 140 -3.72 9.97 10.19
CA TYR A 140 -3.25 8.66 9.76
C TYR A 140 -3.62 8.36 8.31
N TYR A 141 -4.83 8.70 7.88
CA TYR A 141 -5.27 8.50 6.50
C TYR A 141 -4.45 9.34 5.51
N GLU A 142 -4.22 10.61 5.83
CA GLU A 142 -3.36 11.50 5.03
C GLU A 142 -1.90 11.03 5.05
N SER A 143 -1.40 10.50 6.18
CA SER A 143 -0.07 9.89 6.25
C SER A 143 0.10 8.70 5.32
N ILE A 144 -0.92 7.84 5.11
CA ILE A 144 -0.86 6.77 4.09
C ILE A 144 -0.63 7.38 2.70
N ILE A 145 -1.43 8.39 2.33
CA ILE A 145 -1.35 9.06 1.02
C ILE A 145 0.05 9.63 0.82
N ARG A 146 0.59 10.32 1.83
CA ARG A 146 1.93 10.92 1.77
C ARG A 146 3.03 9.87 1.68
N SER A 147 2.97 8.81 2.46
CA SER A 147 3.92 7.69 2.39
C SER A 147 3.96 7.06 0.99
N ILE A 148 2.79 6.81 0.39
CA ILE A 148 2.71 6.31 -0.99
C ILE A 148 3.38 7.30 -1.95
N LYS A 149 3.06 8.59 -1.86
CA LYS A 149 3.62 9.62 -2.75
C LYS A 149 5.12 9.84 -2.58
N ASN A 150 5.63 9.73 -1.36
CA ASN A 150 7.06 9.90 -1.10
C ASN A 150 7.87 8.72 -1.63
N LYS A 151 7.36 7.49 -1.45
CA LYS A 151 8.04 6.28 -1.94
C LYS A 151 7.85 6.04 -3.43
N TYR A 152 6.68 6.41 -3.95
CA TYR A 152 6.26 6.19 -5.33
C TYR A 152 5.65 7.48 -5.92
N PRO A 153 6.48 8.46 -6.32
CA PRO A 153 6.00 9.79 -6.74
C PRO A 153 4.98 9.79 -7.88
N ASP A 154 5.13 8.85 -8.82
CA ASP A 154 4.25 8.71 -9.99
C ASP A 154 3.04 7.80 -9.74
N CYS A 155 2.89 7.25 -8.53
CA CYS A 155 1.82 6.34 -8.19
C CYS A 155 0.46 7.04 -8.21
N SER A 156 -0.48 6.50 -8.97
CA SER A 156 -1.89 6.87 -8.90
C SER A 156 -2.51 6.30 -7.62
N ILE A 157 -3.53 6.96 -7.07
CA ILE A 157 -4.20 6.48 -5.85
C ILE A 157 -5.70 6.39 -6.12
N ILE A 158 -6.33 5.32 -5.63
CA ILE A 158 -7.79 5.19 -5.51
C ILE A 158 -8.10 4.95 -4.03
N SER A 159 -9.13 5.60 -3.52
CA SER A 159 -9.58 5.46 -2.14
C SER A 159 -10.95 4.79 -2.10
N ILE A 160 -11.12 3.73 -1.31
CA ILE A 160 -12.41 3.03 -1.16
C ILE A 160 -13.15 3.58 0.07
N LEU A 161 -14.44 3.90 -0.07
CA LEU A 161 -15.34 4.05 1.08
C LEU A 161 -15.93 2.68 1.41
N GLU A 162 -15.73 2.22 2.64
CA GLU A 162 -16.13 0.88 3.03
C GLU A 162 -17.64 0.77 3.25
N SER A 163 -18.29 -0.15 2.53
CA SER A 163 -19.73 -0.38 2.60
C SER A 163 -20.21 -0.76 3.99
N SER A 164 -19.33 -1.30 4.84
CA SER A 164 -19.58 -1.63 6.25
C SER A 164 -20.04 -0.44 7.09
N GLN A 165 -19.73 0.78 6.67
CA GLN A 165 -20.23 2.00 7.30
C GLN A 165 -21.73 2.24 7.04
N ARG A 166 -22.31 1.59 6.01
CA ARG A 166 -23.71 1.65 5.52
C ARG A 166 -24.20 3.01 5.02
N GLU A 167 -23.75 4.07 5.68
CA GLU A 167 -24.02 5.46 5.39
C GLU A 167 -22.71 6.24 5.35
N TYR A 168 -22.77 7.50 4.91
CA TYR A 168 -21.63 8.41 4.96
C TYR A 168 -21.39 8.89 6.39
N SER A 169 -20.78 8.02 7.20
CA SER A 169 -20.32 8.37 8.54
C SER A 169 -19.31 9.52 8.50
N GLU A 170 -19.04 10.14 9.65
CA GLU A 170 -18.05 11.23 9.74
C GLU A 170 -16.69 10.80 9.18
N LYS A 171 -16.27 9.55 9.43
CA LYS A 171 -15.06 8.96 8.82
C LYS A 171 -15.12 8.94 7.30
N MET A 172 -16.23 8.50 6.72
CA MET A 172 -16.37 8.45 5.25
C MET A 172 -16.37 9.83 4.62
N THR A 173 -17.04 10.80 5.26
CA THR A 173 -17.00 12.19 4.80
C THR A 173 -15.60 12.80 4.91
N MET A 174 -14.83 12.42 5.93
CA MET A 174 -13.44 12.84 6.10
C MET A 174 -12.54 12.26 5.00
N ILE A 175 -12.69 10.97 4.66
CA ILE A 175 -12.00 10.37 3.51
C ILE A 175 -12.35 11.13 2.22
N GLN A 176 -13.64 11.44 1.99
CA GLN A 176 -14.06 12.19 0.82
C GLN A 176 -13.41 13.57 0.75
N SER A 177 -13.38 14.33 1.85
CA SER A 177 -12.73 15.65 1.89
C SER A 177 -11.22 15.58 1.67
N ILE A 178 -10.53 14.60 2.25
CA ILE A 178 -9.10 14.38 1.99
C ILE A 178 -8.89 14.03 0.51
N CYS A 179 -9.68 13.11 -0.03
CA CYS A 179 -9.55 12.69 -1.42
C CYS A 179 -9.86 13.82 -2.41
N GLU A 180 -10.85 14.67 -2.13
CA GLU A 180 -11.15 15.86 -2.92
C GLU A 180 -9.94 16.80 -2.99
N HIS A 181 -9.31 17.08 -1.85
CA HIS A 181 -8.12 17.93 -1.77
C HIS A 181 -6.95 17.36 -2.58
N TYR A 182 -6.69 16.05 -2.46
CA TYR A 182 -5.62 15.36 -3.19
C TYR A 182 -5.97 14.97 -4.63
N HIS A 183 -7.16 15.30 -5.11
CA HIS A 183 -7.70 14.86 -6.41
C HIS A 183 -7.67 13.33 -6.59
N ILE A 184 -7.88 12.59 -5.49
CA ILE A 184 -7.94 11.13 -5.48
C ILE A 184 -9.37 10.68 -5.83
N PRO A 185 -9.58 9.86 -6.87
CA PRO A 185 -10.88 9.28 -7.14
C PRO A 185 -11.32 8.34 -6.02
N VAL A 186 -12.58 8.47 -5.63
CA VAL A 186 -13.20 7.68 -4.55
C VAL A 186 -14.08 6.56 -5.14
N ALA A 187 -13.74 5.31 -4.82
CA ALA A 187 -14.57 4.13 -5.04
C ALA A 187 -15.64 4.05 -3.95
N ASP A 188 -16.80 4.65 -4.22
CA ASP A 188 -17.93 4.69 -3.30
C ASP A 188 -18.71 3.38 -3.27
N THR A 189 -18.22 2.40 -2.50
CA THR A 189 -18.91 1.11 -2.37
C THR A 189 -20.15 1.19 -1.49
N ILE A 190 -20.30 2.24 -0.67
CA ILE A 190 -21.53 2.51 0.10
C ILE A 190 -22.68 2.77 -0.88
N ALA A 191 -22.49 3.71 -1.81
CA ALA A 191 -23.47 3.98 -2.86
C ALA A 191 -23.70 2.75 -3.74
N ALA A 192 -22.65 2.01 -4.09
CA ALA A 192 -22.76 0.83 -4.94
C ALA A 192 -23.58 -0.30 -4.28
N PHE A 193 -23.42 -0.52 -2.97
CA PHE A 193 -24.24 -1.46 -2.19
C PHE A 193 -25.71 -1.02 -2.17
N ASN A 194 -25.96 0.23 -1.82
CA ASN A 194 -27.32 0.79 -1.74
C ASN A 194 -28.05 0.78 -3.09
N ASN A 195 -27.33 0.91 -4.20
CA ASN A 195 -27.90 0.91 -5.56
C ASN A 195 -27.86 -0.46 -6.24
N SER A 196 -27.41 -1.52 -5.57
CA SER A 196 -27.24 -2.86 -6.15
C SER A 196 -28.56 -3.58 -6.46
N GLY A 197 -29.68 -3.11 -5.88
CA GLY A 197 -30.97 -3.79 -5.94
C GLY A 197 -31.03 -5.06 -5.09
N LYS A 198 -30.04 -5.29 -4.23
CA LYS A 198 -30.00 -6.38 -3.25
C LYS A 198 -30.13 -5.80 -1.84
N ASP A 199 -30.68 -6.60 -0.92
CA ASP A 199 -30.64 -6.26 0.49
C ASP A 199 -29.19 -6.32 0.99
N TYR A 200 -28.84 -5.44 1.93
CA TYR A 200 -27.47 -5.36 2.44
C TYR A 200 -27.00 -6.69 3.03
N ASP A 201 -27.90 -7.39 3.73
CA ASP A 201 -27.60 -8.68 4.37
C ASP A 201 -27.43 -9.83 3.36
N ASP A 202 -27.78 -9.64 2.08
CA ASP A 202 -27.43 -10.59 1.00
C ASP A 202 -26.01 -10.37 0.47
N LEU A 203 -25.34 -9.28 0.87
CA LEU A 203 -24.01 -8.88 0.41
C LEU A 203 -22.92 -9.08 1.47
N THR A 204 -23.29 -9.51 2.67
CA THR A 204 -22.37 -9.80 3.77
C THR A 204 -22.96 -10.84 4.71
N ASN A 205 -22.12 -11.71 5.25
CA ASN A 205 -22.55 -12.77 6.16
C ASN A 205 -22.55 -12.35 7.65
N ASP A 206 -21.84 -11.27 7.99
CA ASP A 206 -21.67 -10.79 9.37
C ASP A 206 -22.00 -9.31 9.55
N GLY A 207 -22.48 -8.65 8.49
CA GLY A 207 -22.83 -7.23 8.50
C GLY A 207 -21.66 -6.27 8.26
N ILE A 208 -20.42 -6.78 8.19
CA ILE A 208 -19.19 -5.99 8.04
C ILE A 208 -18.47 -6.39 6.74
N HIS A 209 -18.15 -7.66 6.59
CA HIS A 209 -17.27 -8.15 5.54
C HIS A 209 -18.08 -8.55 4.29
N PRO A 210 -17.74 -8.03 3.09
CA PRO A 210 -18.43 -8.40 1.86
C PRO A 210 -18.29 -9.90 1.55
N ASN A 211 -19.41 -10.57 1.31
CA ASN A 211 -19.42 -11.94 0.75
C ASN A 211 -19.08 -11.92 -0.75
N ASP A 212 -19.09 -13.05 -1.45
CA ASP A 212 -18.73 -13.12 -2.87
C ASP A 212 -19.48 -12.10 -3.75
N ALA A 213 -20.77 -11.85 -3.45
CA ALA A 213 -21.57 -10.85 -4.17
C ALA A 213 -21.15 -9.41 -3.83
N GLY A 214 -20.88 -9.12 -2.55
CA GLY A 214 -20.36 -7.83 -2.12
C GLY A 214 -18.93 -7.55 -2.65
N GLN A 215 -18.05 -8.54 -2.63
CA GLN A 215 -16.70 -8.48 -3.20
C GLN A 215 -16.72 -8.12 -4.69
N LYS A 216 -17.69 -8.67 -5.43
CA LYS A 216 -17.91 -8.30 -6.83
C LYS A 216 -18.31 -6.82 -6.98
N ILE A 217 -19.13 -6.28 -6.08
CA ILE A 217 -19.48 -4.85 -6.11
C ILE A 217 -18.24 -3.98 -5.87
N TYR A 218 -17.39 -4.34 -4.90
CA TYR A 218 -16.11 -3.65 -4.68
C TYR A 218 -15.25 -3.65 -5.95
N PHE A 219 -15.07 -4.83 -6.56
CA PHE A 219 -14.33 -4.98 -7.82
C PHE A 219 -14.89 -4.10 -8.94
N GLU A 220 -16.20 -4.16 -9.22
CA GLU A 220 -16.81 -3.39 -10.32
C GLU A 220 -16.74 -1.88 -10.07
N THR A 221 -16.81 -1.44 -8.81
CA THR A 221 -16.71 -0.02 -8.43
C THR A 221 -15.30 0.51 -8.73
N VAL A 222 -14.27 -0.20 -8.27
CA VAL A 222 -12.87 0.15 -8.55
C VAL A 222 -12.57 0.07 -10.04
N LYS A 223 -13.02 -1.00 -10.71
CA LYS A 223 -12.88 -1.19 -12.15
C LYS A 223 -13.47 -0.03 -12.94
N THR A 224 -14.64 0.47 -12.57
CA THR A 224 -15.29 1.59 -13.25
C THR A 224 -14.44 2.86 -13.19
N ILE A 225 -13.80 3.14 -12.05
CA ILE A 225 -12.87 4.27 -11.93
C ILE A 225 -11.68 4.09 -12.87
N ILE A 226 -11.08 2.91 -12.89
CA ILE A 226 -9.93 2.62 -13.75
C ILE A 226 -10.32 2.76 -15.23
N ASP A 227 -11.42 2.18 -15.65
CA ASP A 227 -11.90 2.25 -17.05
C ASP A 227 -12.18 3.69 -17.48
N ASN A 228 -12.78 4.50 -16.60
CA ASN A 228 -13.04 5.91 -16.89
C ASN A 228 -11.72 6.69 -17.05
N ASN A 229 -10.73 6.46 -16.18
CA ASN A 229 -9.44 7.14 -16.26
C ASN A 229 -8.58 6.67 -17.45
N ILE A 230 -8.73 5.41 -17.87
CA ILE A 230 -8.17 4.92 -19.15
C ILE A 230 -8.83 5.68 -20.30
N ALA A 231 -10.17 5.73 -20.35
CA ALA A 231 -10.91 6.38 -21.44
C ALA A 231 -10.62 7.88 -21.57
N THR A 232 -10.24 8.56 -20.48
CA THR A 232 -9.81 9.97 -20.49
C THR A 232 -8.30 10.15 -20.58
N THR A 233 -7.51 9.07 -20.65
CA THR A 233 -6.04 9.09 -20.68
C THR A 233 -5.49 9.94 -19.53
N THR A 234 -5.98 9.71 -18.30
CA THR A 234 -5.63 10.52 -17.13
C THR A 234 -4.12 10.46 -16.87
N GLY A 235 -3.49 11.64 -16.78
CA GLY A 235 -2.05 11.77 -16.53
C GLY A 235 -1.64 11.51 -15.08
N LYS A 236 -0.38 11.82 -14.76
CA LYS A 236 0.15 11.73 -13.39
C LYS A 236 -0.60 12.68 -12.46
N MET A 237 -0.74 12.26 -11.21
CA MET A 237 -1.31 13.12 -10.18
C MET A 237 -0.38 14.31 -9.90
N GLU A 238 -0.97 15.49 -9.70
CA GLU A 238 -0.23 16.69 -9.34
C GLU A 238 0.25 16.63 -7.89
N HIS A 239 1.27 17.45 -7.58
CA HIS A 239 1.67 17.68 -6.19
C HIS A 239 0.61 18.53 -5.49
N VAL A 240 0.27 18.15 -4.26
CA VAL A 240 -0.72 18.84 -3.43
C VAL A 240 -0.14 19.01 -2.04
N ASP A 241 -0.29 20.21 -1.47
CA ASP A 241 0.14 20.54 -0.11
C ASP A 241 -0.65 19.75 0.94
N ILE A 242 -0.07 19.60 2.13
CA ILE A 242 -0.72 18.92 3.25
C ILE A 242 -1.94 19.70 3.78
N ILE A 243 -2.93 18.97 4.29
CA ILE A 243 -4.10 19.51 4.98
C ILE A 243 -3.77 19.64 6.47
N ASN A 244 -3.31 18.55 7.08
CA ASN A 244 -3.07 18.48 8.51
C ASN A 244 -1.56 18.55 8.82
N ASN A 245 -1.12 19.63 9.48
CA ASN A 245 0.29 19.78 9.87
C ASN A 245 0.84 18.66 10.77
N ASP A 246 -0.02 17.92 11.48
CA ASP A 246 0.39 16.78 12.30
C ASP A 246 0.93 15.62 11.47
N VAL A 247 0.64 15.56 10.17
CA VAL A 247 1.22 14.53 9.28
C VAL A 247 2.73 14.65 9.15
N ASN A 248 3.31 15.82 9.47
CA ASN A 248 4.76 15.99 9.51
C ASN A 248 5.42 15.14 10.60
N LYS A 249 4.68 14.65 11.62
CA LYS A 249 5.21 13.69 12.58
C LYS A 249 5.59 12.34 11.94
N PHE A 250 5.20 12.14 10.68
CA PHE A 250 5.39 10.92 9.91
C PHE A 250 6.25 11.11 8.66
N ASP A 251 6.98 12.23 8.56
CA ASP A 251 7.85 12.53 7.41
C ASP A 251 9.07 11.58 7.32
N ASN A 252 9.54 11.11 8.47
CA ASN A 252 10.61 10.12 8.58
C ASN A 252 10.11 8.90 9.35
N PHE A 253 10.73 7.76 9.06
CA PHE A 253 10.35 6.47 9.63
C PHE A 253 11.59 5.60 9.87
N VAL A 254 11.55 4.83 10.95
CA VAL A 254 12.49 3.73 11.19
C VAL A 254 11.77 2.56 11.84
N TRP A 255 12.11 1.35 11.41
CA TRP A 255 11.62 0.09 11.97
C TRP A 255 12.74 -0.62 12.73
N TYR A 256 12.40 -1.19 13.89
CA TYR A 256 13.27 -2.07 14.67
C TYR A 256 12.58 -3.42 14.85
N GLY A 257 13.09 -4.45 14.19
CA GLY A 257 12.53 -5.79 14.20
C GLY A 257 12.86 -6.54 15.48
N SER A 258 11.90 -7.32 15.99
CA SER A 258 12.10 -8.15 17.18
C SER A 258 13.18 -9.22 17.01
N ASP A 259 13.41 -9.64 15.77
CA ASP A 259 14.37 -10.68 15.37
C ASP A 259 15.72 -10.13 14.90
N THR A 260 15.78 -8.84 14.57
CA THR A 260 16.97 -8.17 14.05
C THR A 260 17.64 -7.25 15.06
N ASP A 261 16.86 -6.48 15.81
CA ASP A 261 17.35 -5.35 16.62
C ASP A 261 17.22 -5.57 18.13
N PHE A 262 16.36 -6.53 18.54
CA PHE A 262 16.14 -6.85 19.94
C PHE A 262 16.83 -8.13 20.38
N ASP A 263 17.41 -8.10 21.57
CA ASP A 263 17.80 -9.29 22.33
C ASP A 263 16.61 -9.76 23.17
N ARG A 264 16.14 -11.00 22.94
CA ARG A 264 15.18 -11.67 23.82
C ARG A 264 15.92 -12.29 25.01
N ILE A 265 15.78 -11.71 26.19
CA ILE A 265 16.55 -12.10 27.37
C ILE A 265 15.86 -13.16 28.25
N ASP A 266 14.53 -13.33 28.10
CA ASP A 266 13.75 -14.38 28.73
C ASP A 266 12.46 -14.68 27.92
N ASP A 267 11.57 -15.52 28.47
CA ASP A 267 10.32 -15.92 27.81
C ASP A 267 9.37 -14.75 27.50
N THR A 268 9.55 -13.58 28.13
CA THR A 268 8.61 -12.45 28.05
C THR A 268 9.26 -11.10 27.70
N THR A 269 10.58 -11.01 27.76
CA THR A 269 11.29 -9.72 27.75
C THR A 269 12.23 -9.55 26.56
N PHE A 270 12.12 -8.39 25.91
CA PHE A 270 13.00 -7.93 24.84
C PHE A 270 13.72 -6.65 25.24
N ILE A 271 14.99 -6.52 24.85
CA ILE A 271 15.80 -5.33 25.07
C ILE A 271 16.46 -4.90 23.76
N MET A 272 16.41 -3.60 23.46
CA MET A 272 17.19 -2.98 22.39
C MET A 272 17.93 -1.77 22.96
N ASN A 273 19.21 -1.63 22.59
CA ASN A 273 20.03 -0.49 22.95
C ASN A 273 20.39 0.26 21.65
N PRO A 274 19.71 1.36 21.31
CA PRO A 274 20.00 2.05 20.07
C PRO A 274 21.39 2.69 20.10
N SER A 275 22.02 2.78 18.93
CA SER A 275 23.36 3.36 18.78
C SER A 275 23.37 4.89 18.89
N LEU A 276 22.23 5.52 18.64
CA LEU A 276 21.97 6.96 18.78
C LEU A 276 20.63 7.16 19.52
N SER A 277 20.44 8.34 20.12
CA SER A 277 19.15 8.71 20.70
C SER A 277 18.08 8.76 19.60
N ILE A 278 16.91 8.18 19.87
CA ILE A 278 15.77 8.13 18.96
C ILE A 278 14.61 8.87 19.64
N SER A 279 13.94 9.75 18.91
CA SER A 279 12.80 10.50 19.42
C SER A 279 11.69 10.59 18.38
N GLY A 280 10.43 10.49 18.80
CA GLY A 280 9.28 10.64 17.92
C GLY A 280 8.05 9.87 18.38
N VAL A 281 7.13 9.63 17.44
CA VAL A 281 5.95 8.79 17.62
C VAL A 281 6.39 7.34 17.71
N LEU A 282 6.17 6.68 18.85
CA LEU A 282 6.47 5.27 19.06
C LEU A 282 5.25 4.42 18.69
N GLY A 283 5.42 3.51 17.73
CA GLY A 283 4.48 2.44 17.41
C GLY A 283 4.98 1.07 17.87
N ILE A 284 4.07 0.14 18.17
CA ILE A 284 4.37 -1.25 18.48
C ILE A 284 3.54 -2.19 17.61
N ASP A 285 4.15 -3.29 17.18
CA ASP A 285 3.52 -4.33 16.39
C ASP A 285 3.62 -5.68 17.11
N TYR A 286 2.46 -6.21 17.50
CA TYR A 286 2.39 -7.52 18.12
C TYR A 286 1.03 -8.20 17.94
N THR A 287 1.01 -9.51 18.16
CA THR A 287 -0.20 -10.33 18.12
C THR A 287 -0.96 -10.22 19.43
N TYR A 288 -2.25 -9.90 19.33
CA TYR A 288 -3.20 -9.99 20.43
C TYR A 288 -3.70 -11.43 20.53
N GLU A 289 -3.59 -11.99 21.72
CA GLU A 289 -4.16 -13.29 22.11
C GLU A 289 -5.54 -13.10 22.74
N SER A 290 -6.34 -14.16 22.81
CA SER A 290 -7.62 -14.12 23.52
C SER A 290 -7.44 -13.65 24.98
N GLY A 291 -8.21 -12.65 25.40
CA GLY A 291 -8.16 -12.06 26.74
C GLY A 291 -7.29 -10.80 26.82
N ASP A 292 -6.67 -10.57 27.97
CA ASP A 292 -5.91 -9.35 28.24
C ASP A 292 -4.49 -9.42 27.67
N ASN A 293 -4.20 -8.48 26.77
CA ASN A 293 -2.89 -8.27 26.15
C ASN A 293 -2.23 -7.05 26.77
N LYS A 294 -0.98 -7.19 27.20
CA LYS A 294 -0.25 -6.09 27.83
C LYS A 294 1.22 -6.14 27.47
N ALA A 295 1.77 -4.97 27.14
CA ALA A 295 3.19 -4.77 26.96
C ALA A 295 3.66 -3.63 27.88
N ASP A 296 4.46 -3.95 28.90
CA ASP A 296 5.12 -2.95 29.73
C ASP A 296 6.39 -2.46 29.01
N ILE A 297 6.39 -1.18 28.64
CA ILE A 297 7.47 -0.54 27.90
C ILE A 297 8.25 0.36 28.85
N TYR A 298 9.53 0.04 29.00
CA TYR A 298 10.48 0.79 29.82
C TYR A 298 11.45 1.54 28.91
N ILE A 299 11.67 2.80 29.24
CA ILE A 299 12.61 3.69 28.55
C ILE A 299 13.67 4.11 29.56
N ASP A 300 14.93 3.83 29.24
CA ASP A 300 16.10 4.15 30.07
C ASP A 300 15.95 3.69 31.53
N GLY A 301 15.37 2.50 31.71
CA GLY A 301 15.19 1.84 33.00
C GLY A 301 13.93 2.24 33.78
N LYS A 302 13.09 3.15 33.27
CA LYS A 302 11.83 3.57 33.92
C LYS A 302 10.63 3.08 33.12
N LEU A 303 9.59 2.63 33.81
CA LEU A 303 8.32 2.30 33.16
C LEU A 303 7.77 3.58 32.51
N TYR A 304 7.54 3.52 31.20
CA TYR A 304 7.10 4.65 30.39
C TYR A 304 5.62 4.51 30.04
N LYS A 305 5.23 3.37 29.43
CA LYS A 305 3.86 3.06 29.05
C LYS A 305 3.56 1.58 29.29
N SER A 306 2.27 1.27 29.48
CA SER A 306 1.76 -0.08 29.67
C SER A 306 0.49 -0.29 28.84
N PRO A 307 0.55 -0.17 27.49
CA PRO A 307 -0.61 -0.45 26.64
C PRO A 307 -1.25 -1.78 27.03
N THR A 308 -2.55 -1.75 27.27
CA THR A 308 -3.36 -2.91 27.67
C THR A 308 -4.60 -2.95 26.78
N VAL A 309 -4.86 -4.09 26.14
CA VAL A 309 -5.99 -4.30 25.24
C VAL A 309 -6.65 -5.63 25.59
N THR A 310 -7.96 -5.64 25.79
CA THR A 310 -8.74 -6.88 25.94
C THR A 310 -9.25 -7.32 24.57
N PHE A 311 -8.83 -8.50 24.11
CA PHE A 311 -9.25 -9.07 22.82
C PHE A 311 -10.21 -10.23 23.05
N ASN A 312 -11.51 -10.00 22.83
CA ASN A 312 -12.58 -10.95 23.14
C ASN A 312 -12.92 -11.85 21.94
N TYR A 313 -11.92 -12.47 21.34
CA TYR A 313 -12.08 -13.44 20.25
C TYR A 313 -11.29 -14.71 20.57
N ASP A 314 -11.80 -15.86 20.12
CA ASP A 314 -11.17 -17.17 20.35
C ASP A 314 -9.91 -17.41 19.49
N SER A 315 -9.57 -16.45 18.63
CA SER A 315 -8.39 -16.46 17.76
C SER A 315 -7.37 -15.40 18.19
N SER A 316 -6.18 -15.42 17.59
CA SER A 316 -5.20 -14.35 17.73
C SER A 316 -5.14 -13.48 16.46
N GLN A 317 -4.73 -12.22 16.59
CA GLN A 317 -4.66 -11.27 15.48
C GLN A 317 -3.50 -10.30 15.67
N ARG A 318 -2.74 -10.02 14.60
CA ARG A 318 -1.63 -9.05 14.61
C ARG A 318 -2.17 -7.62 14.54
N HIS A 319 -1.68 -6.75 15.41
CA HIS A 319 -2.03 -5.33 15.42
C HIS A 319 -0.81 -4.42 15.48
N ILE A 320 -0.89 -3.30 14.77
CA ILE A 320 0.06 -2.19 14.87
C ILE A 320 -0.68 -1.02 15.52
N MET A 321 -0.13 -0.48 16.60
CA MET A 321 -0.75 0.61 17.35
C MET A 321 0.27 1.67 17.77
N VAL A 322 -0.19 2.92 17.89
CA VAL A 322 0.57 4.00 18.52
C VAL A 322 0.63 3.75 20.03
N VAL A 323 1.83 3.85 20.60
CA VAL A 323 2.08 3.80 22.04
C VAL A 323 2.14 5.21 22.63
N SER A 324 2.77 6.14 21.91
CA SER A 324 2.94 7.54 22.33
C SER A 324 3.35 8.43 21.17
N ASP A 325 2.91 9.69 21.16
CA ASP A 325 3.27 10.67 20.14
C ASP A 325 4.65 11.33 20.36
N ASP A 326 5.20 11.21 21.57
CA ASP A 326 6.48 11.81 21.96
C ASP A 326 7.21 10.88 22.93
N CYS A 327 8.04 10.01 22.37
CA CYS A 327 8.90 9.09 23.10
C CYS A 327 10.36 9.33 22.70
N THR A 328 11.24 9.46 23.70
CA THR A 328 12.69 9.61 23.49
C THR A 328 13.44 8.49 24.21
N VAL A 329 14.26 7.75 23.48
CA VAL A 329 15.11 6.66 23.98
C VAL A 329 16.57 7.08 23.86
N GLU A 330 17.24 7.31 25.00
CA GLU A 330 18.65 7.70 24.98
C GLU A 330 19.61 6.50 25.00
N LYS A 331 19.23 5.42 25.68
CA LYS A 331 20.14 4.28 25.93
C LYS A 331 19.48 2.93 25.73
N GLN A 332 18.24 2.77 26.16
CA GLN A 332 17.60 1.46 26.17
C GLN A 332 16.08 1.57 26.09
N ILE A 333 15.51 0.70 25.27
CA ILE A 333 14.11 0.31 25.36
C ILE A 333 14.03 -1.15 25.81
N LYS A 334 13.12 -1.43 26.75
CA LYS A 334 12.81 -2.78 27.21
C LYS A 334 11.31 -2.99 27.16
N ILE A 335 10.87 -4.09 26.55
CA ILE A 335 9.47 -4.46 26.40
C ILE A 335 9.24 -5.77 27.14
N VAL A 336 8.25 -5.82 28.02
CA VAL A 336 7.89 -6.99 28.82
C VAL A 336 6.43 -7.34 28.57
N PHE A 337 6.16 -8.53 28.06
CA PHE A 337 4.81 -9.02 27.83
C PHE A 337 4.28 -9.80 29.04
N ASN A 338 2.95 -9.87 29.20
CA ASN A 338 2.32 -10.61 30.30
C ASN A 338 2.49 -12.14 30.19
N SER A 339 2.66 -12.67 28.98
CA SER A 339 2.80 -14.10 28.73
C SER A 339 3.84 -14.38 27.64
N LYS A 340 4.31 -15.63 27.62
CA LYS A 340 5.22 -16.12 26.58
C LYS A 340 4.56 -16.11 25.21
N GLU A 341 3.28 -16.42 25.16
CA GLU A 341 2.46 -16.44 23.94
C GLU A 341 2.42 -15.05 23.30
N GLN A 342 2.11 -14.00 24.09
CA GLN A 342 2.14 -12.61 23.62
C GLN A 342 3.54 -12.19 23.17
N ALA A 343 4.57 -12.56 23.94
CA ALA A 343 5.96 -12.29 23.57
C ALA A 343 6.40 -12.96 22.27
N ASN A 344 5.91 -14.17 21.97
CA ASN A 344 6.18 -14.83 20.70
C ASN A 344 5.52 -14.13 19.51
N GLY A 345 4.45 -13.37 19.77
CA GLY A 345 3.75 -12.57 18.78
C GLY A 345 4.29 -11.17 18.58
N PHE A 346 5.40 -10.78 19.22
CA PHE A 346 6.03 -9.48 19.04
C PHE A 346 6.82 -9.44 17.73
N TYR A 347 6.56 -8.44 16.88
CA TYR A 347 7.24 -8.27 15.59
C TYR A 347 8.27 -7.14 15.60
N GLY A 348 8.07 -6.13 16.45
CA GLY A 348 8.98 -4.97 16.51
C GLY A 348 8.27 -3.68 16.90
N ILE A 349 9.01 -2.60 16.76
CA ILE A 349 8.54 -1.23 16.99
C ILE A 349 8.92 -0.34 15.82
N CYS A 350 8.24 0.79 15.69
CA CYS A 350 8.66 1.86 14.80
C CYS A 350 8.76 3.19 15.53
N PHE A 351 9.60 4.07 14.99
CA PHE A 351 9.59 5.49 15.32
C PHE A 351 9.33 6.32 14.07
N SER A 352 8.52 7.36 14.22
CA SER A 352 8.27 8.36 13.19
C SER A 352 8.52 9.77 13.72
N TRP A 353 9.08 10.65 12.90
CA TRP A 353 9.36 12.03 13.29
C TRP A 353 9.38 12.98 12.09
N LYS A 354 9.45 14.28 12.39
CA LYS A 354 9.51 15.37 11.41
C LYS A 354 10.87 15.56 10.76
#